data_AF-A0A9D1L8A9-F1
#
_entry.id   AF-A0A9D1L8A9-F1
#
_cell.length_a   1.000
_cell.length_b   1.000
_cell.length_c   1.000
_cell.angle_alpha   90.00
_cell.angle_beta   90.00
_cell.angle_gamma   90.00
#
_symmetry.space_group_name_H-M   'P 1'
#
loop_
_entity.id
_entity.type
_entity.pdbx_description
1 polymer ?
#
loop_
_entity_poly.entity_id
_entity_poly.type
_entity_poly.pdbx_seq_one_letter_code
_entity_poly.pdbx_strand_id
1 'polypeptide(L)'
;MKYTIYKKSDNLNGHWAGGESKELAVFPDHSSYAGRNFIWRLAVMSSDKDEAGVAKLEDYNRVIMVLQGEAVISYEGQRVARLAELEQDRTDGEWKTKIYGQTTVLDLLVRKGCEGYMDVISPGETAETYPSAEETSLPLTTHAFYCHSGYAVISFGNDSHMIKEGETMILSPENGEAAEYQIMGEGATVRAQIFYDEMEGVLGPQIIPEEKATLDDFKQCVFLANVQFRFAGLIVKKLRTTWFDEALSGAIRKIEKRYLTFIAFLLGLGAVCALCLNMGFSTGLSLAAIAGWIIFDSLVVSPLIYLAIVPKPVRRHMKPVDELTPYEQKVRSGQINKNERVENIMKKYKTSGRTGREEE
;
A
#
# COMPACT_ATOMS: atom_id res chain seq x y z
N MET A 1 6.01 -20.97 4.82
CA MET A 1 6.33 -20.15 3.61
C MET A 1 5.05 -19.61 3.02
N LYS A 2 5.01 -18.33 2.67
CA LYS A 2 3.87 -17.71 1.97
C LYS A 2 4.20 -17.55 0.50
N TYR A 3 3.21 -17.74 -0.36
CA TYR A 3 3.38 -17.51 -1.79
C TYR A 3 2.20 -16.75 -2.39
N THR A 4 2.42 -16.14 -3.55
CA THR A 4 1.39 -15.48 -4.36
C THR A 4 1.75 -15.65 -5.83
N ILE A 5 0.76 -15.93 -6.67
CA ILE A 5 0.95 -16.05 -8.12
C ILE A 5 0.18 -14.92 -8.80
N TYR A 6 0.88 -14.13 -9.59
CA TYR A 6 0.35 -13.05 -10.41
C TYR A 6 0.27 -13.51 -11.87
N LYS A 7 -0.95 -13.50 -12.43
CA LYS A 7 -1.19 -13.76 -13.85
C LYS A 7 -0.94 -12.50 -14.66
N LYS A 8 -0.81 -12.64 -15.99
CA LYS A 8 -0.69 -11.49 -16.91
C LYS A 8 -1.78 -10.42 -16.71
N SER A 9 -3.00 -10.83 -16.34
CA SER A 9 -4.15 -9.94 -16.09
C SER A 9 -4.03 -9.11 -14.82
N ASP A 10 -3.19 -9.54 -13.89
CA ASP A 10 -3.03 -8.91 -12.57
C ASP A 10 -1.98 -7.80 -12.62
N ASN A 11 -1.18 -7.75 -13.68
CA ASN A 11 -0.14 -6.75 -13.88
C ASN A 11 -0.72 -5.34 -13.98
N LEU A 12 -0.13 -4.39 -13.25
CA LEU A 12 -0.49 -2.98 -13.36
C LEU A 12 0.25 -2.36 -14.54
N ASN A 13 -0.51 -2.04 -15.60
CA ASN A 13 0.02 -1.37 -16.79
C ASN A 13 0.33 0.10 -16.51
N GLY A 14 1.46 0.56 -17.00
CA GLY A 14 1.96 1.92 -16.89
C GLY A 14 2.72 2.34 -18.14
N HIS A 15 3.23 3.56 -18.10
CA HIS A 15 4.06 4.11 -19.17
C HIS A 15 5.35 4.67 -18.55
N TRP A 16 6.43 4.61 -19.32
CA TRP A 16 7.70 5.27 -19.00
C TRP A 16 8.20 6.01 -20.24
N ALA A 17 9.32 6.72 -20.13
CA ALA A 17 9.78 7.56 -21.23
C ALA A 17 10.08 6.78 -22.52
N GLY A 18 10.43 5.50 -22.40
CA GLY A 18 10.75 4.61 -23.52
C GLY A 18 9.59 3.82 -24.12
N GLY A 19 8.44 3.71 -23.44
CA GLY A 19 7.34 2.89 -23.90
C GLY A 19 6.42 2.45 -22.76
N GLU A 20 6.04 1.17 -22.78
CA GLU A 20 5.13 0.57 -21.80
C GLU A 20 5.88 -0.04 -20.62
N SER A 21 5.24 -0.05 -19.45
CA SER A 21 5.70 -0.80 -18.29
C SER A 21 4.57 -1.64 -17.72
N LYS A 22 4.93 -2.81 -17.19
CA LYS A 22 4.01 -3.75 -16.53
C LYS A 22 4.59 -4.10 -15.17
N GLU A 23 4.00 -3.57 -14.12
CA GLU A 23 4.38 -3.92 -12.75
C GLU A 23 3.89 -5.33 -12.46
N LEU A 24 4.83 -6.23 -12.16
CA LEU A 24 4.57 -7.63 -11.86
C LEU A 24 4.25 -7.83 -10.38
N ALA A 25 5.05 -7.19 -9.52
CA ALA A 25 4.88 -7.21 -8.08
C ALA A 25 5.58 -6.01 -7.44
N VAL A 26 5.06 -5.57 -6.31
CA VAL A 26 5.63 -4.51 -5.48
C VAL A 26 5.42 -4.86 -4.02
N PHE A 27 6.40 -4.56 -3.18
CA PHE A 27 6.29 -4.79 -1.74
C PHE A 27 6.64 -3.55 -0.93
N PRO A 28 5.86 -3.25 0.13
CA PRO A 28 4.58 -3.87 0.50
C PRO A 28 3.45 -3.68 -0.54
N ASP A 29 2.40 -4.50 -0.51
CA ASP A 29 1.32 -4.52 -1.52
C ASP A 29 0.58 -3.18 -1.71
N HIS A 30 0.59 -2.31 -0.69
CA HIS A 30 -0.04 -0.99 -0.71
C HIS A 30 0.89 0.13 -1.20
N SER A 31 2.08 -0.24 -1.70
CA SER A 31 3.05 0.72 -2.21
C SER A 31 2.71 1.17 -3.62
N SER A 32 3.33 2.25 -4.06
CA SER A 32 3.16 2.77 -5.42
C SER A 32 4.49 3.25 -5.98
N TYR A 33 4.71 3.00 -7.28
CA TYR A 33 5.88 3.52 -7.99
C TYR A 33 5.98 5.06 -7.89
N ALA A 34 4.87 5.75 -8.13
CA ALA A 34 4.81 7.22 -8.09
C ALA A 34 5.09 7.78 -6.69
N GLY A 35 4.63 7.10 -5.64
CA GLY A 35 4.86 7.47 -4.24
C GLY A 35 6.26 7.15 -3.73
N ARG A 36 7.05 6.35 -4.47
CA ARG A 36 8.38 5.86 -4.08
C ARG A 36 8.38 5.28 -2.66
N ASN A 37 7.31 4.54 -2.33
CA ASN A 37 7.03 4.05 -0.98
C ASN A 37 7.05 2.52 -0.89
N PHE A 38 7.93 1.88 -1.66
CA PHE A 38 8.15 0.43 -1.66
C PHE A 38 9.57 0.08 -1.19
N ILE A 39 9.76 -1.14 -0.69
CA ILE A 39 11.07 -1.74 -0.43
C ILE A 39 11.65 -2.25 -1.74
N TRP A 40 10.86 -3.03 -2.48
CA TRP A 40 11.26 -3.53 -3.78
C TRP A 40 10.09 -3.54 -4.76
N ARG A 41 10.43 -3.50 -6.05
CA ARG A 41 9.47 -3.53 -7.16
C ARG A 41 10.08 -4.31 -8.31
N LEU A 42 9.30 -5.22 -8.87
CA LEU A 42 9.65 -5.96 -10.08
C LEU A 42 8.69 -5.59 -11.20
N ALA A 43 9.22 -5.20 -12.35
CA ALA A 43 8.42 -4.82 -13.50
C ALA A 43 9.08 -5.18 -14.82
N VAL A 44 8.27 -5.45 -15.83
CA VAL A 44 8.74 -5.51 -17.22
C VAL A 44 8.63 -4.11 -17.83
N MET A 45 9.66 -3.64 -18.51
CA MET A 45 9.65 -2.41 -19.28
C MET A 45 9.98 -2.72 -20.74
N SER A 46 9.12 -2.33 -21.67
CA SER A 46 9.39 -2.42 -23.10
C SER A 46 9.67 -1.03 -23.67
N SER A 47 10.69 -0.94 -24.53
CA SER A 47 11.04 0.26 -25.28
C SER A 47 10.78 0.02 -26.76
N ASP A 48 9.94 0.86 -27.37
CA ASP A 48 9.77 0.95 -28.83
C ASP A 48 10.60 2.09 -29.44
N LYS A 49 11.36 2.81 -28.60
CA LYS A 49 12.24 3.91 -29.00
C LYS A 49 13.70 3.46 -29.09
N ASP A 50 14.43 4.10 -30.00
CA ASP A 50 15.88 3.89 -30.16
C ASP A 50 16.70 4.40 -28.97
N GLU A 51 16.18 5.41 -28.24
CA GLU A 51 16.77 5.94 -27.01
C GLU A 51 15.66 6.34 -26.03
N ALA A 52 15.83 5.95 -24.77
CA ALA A 52 14.92 6.30 -23.69
C ALA A 52 15.66 6.60 -22.38
N GLY A 53 15.27 7.70 -21.73
CA GLY A 53 15.73 8.01 -20.38
C GLY A 53 15.02 7.18 -19.33
N VAL A 54 15.76 6.71 -18.33
CA VAL A 54 15.20 6.01 -17.17
C VAL A 54 15.07 7.00 -16.01
N ALA A 55 13.94 6.92 -15.29
CA ALA A 55 13.68 7.83 -14.18
C ALA A 55 14.67 7.61 -13.02
N LYS A 56 15.22 8.72 -12.51
CA LYS A 56 16.06 8.73 -11.31
C LYS A 56 15.26 8.40 -10.06
N LEU A 57 15.79 7.47 -9.28
CA LEU A 57 15.24 6.98 -8.02
C LEU A 57 16.36 6.94 -6.99
N GLU A 58 16.64 8.10 -6.38
CA GLU A 58 17.75 8.32 -5.45
C GLU A 58 17.77 7.36 -4.24
N ASP A 59 16.59 6.92 -3.82
CA ASP A 59 16.43 6.02 -2.67
C ASP A 59 16.63 4.54 -3.01
N TYR A 60 16.95 4.20 -4.26
CA TYR A 60 16.91 2.82 -4.76
C TYR A 60 18.19 2.44 -5.51
N ASN A 61 18.55 1.17 -5.39
CA ASN A 61 19.40 0.44 -6.32
C ASN A 61 18.53 -0.21 -7.41
N ARG A 62 19.12 -0.49 -8.57
CA ARG A 62 18.44 -1.09 -9.72
C ARG A 62 19.24 -2.27 -10.25
N VAL A 63 18.55 -3.34 -10.60
CA VAL A 63 19.06 -4.44 -11.41
C VAL A 63 18.20 -4.51 -12.67
N ILE A 64 18.83 -4.44 -13.83
CA ILE A 64 18.16 -4.56 -15.14
C ILE A 64 18.64 -5.85 -15.78
N MET A 65 17.73 -6.68 -16.27
CA MET A 65 18.04 -7.83 -17.13
C MET A 65 17.35 -7.66 -18.48
N VAL A 66 18.07 -7.89 -19.58
CA VAL A 66 17.46 -7.87 -20.91
C VAL A 66 16.68 -9.16 -21.12
N LEU A 67 15.38 -9.05 -21.36
CA LEU A 67 14.51 -10.19 -21.68
C LEU A 67 14.41 -10.43 -23.18
N GLN A 68 14.56 -9.38 -24.00
CA GLN A 68 14.48 -9.52 -25.46
C GLN A 68 15.30 -8.44 -26.15
N GLY A 69 16.07 -8.85 -27.16
CA GLY A 69 16.91 -7.96 -27.95
C GLY A 69 18.24 -7.67 -27.28
N GLU A 70 18.85 -6.54 -27.64
CA GLU A 70 20.12 -6.07 -27.08
C GLU A 70 19.96 -4.65 -26.55
N ALA A 71 20.62 -4.34 -25.44
CA ALA A 71 20.58 -3.02 -24.83
C ALA A 71 21.98 -2.44 -24.67
N VAL A 72 22.17 -1.20 -25.09
CA VAL A 72 23.31 -0.39 -24.65
C VAL A 72 22.81 0.57 -23.59
N ILE A 73 23.34 0.48 -22.37
CA ILE A 73 22.91 1.32 -21.25
C ILE A 73 24.03 2.31 -20.92
N SER A 74 23.73 3.59 -21.02
CA SER A 74 24.64 4.67 -20.63
C SER A 74 24.27 5.20 -19.25
N TYR A 75 25.21 5.10 -18.31
CA TYR A 75 25.13 5.73 -17.00
C TYR A 75 25.99 6.99 -17.03
N GLU A 76 25.37 8.16 -17.19
CA GLU A 76 26.05 9.42 -17.48
C GLU A 76 27.10 9.75 -16.41
N GLY A 77 28.36 9.89 -16.85
CA GLY A 77 29.50 10.18 -15.98
C GLY A 77 30.03 8.97 -15.18
N GLN A 78 29.51 7.76 -15.40
CA GLN A 78 29.92 6.55 -14.69
C GLN A 78 30.55 5.52 -15.64
N ARG A 79 29.73 4.84 -16.46
CA ARG A 79 30.16 3.81 -17.42
C ARG A 79 29.08 3.52 -18.45
N VAL A 80 29.42 2.71 -19.44
CA VAL A 80 28.47 2.14 -20.41
C VAL A 80 28.46 0.62 -20.23
N ALA A 81 27.27 0.02 -20.27
CA ALA A 81 27.08 -1.42 -20.32
C ALA A 81 26.48 -1.81 -21.68
N ARG A 82 26.86 -2.99 -22.18
CA ARG A 82 26.21 -3.64 -23.31
C ARG A 82 25.72 -4.97 -22.82
N LEU A 83 24.42 -5.22 -22.95
CA LEU A 83 23.77 -6.41 -22.44
C LEU A 83 23.10 -7.12 -23.61
N ALA A 84 23.48 -8.37 -23.81
CA ALA A 84 22.75 -9.31 -24.65
C ALA A 84 21.51 -9.84 -23.91
N GLU A 85 20.68 -10.59 -24.63
CA GLU A 85 19.52 -11.26 -24.05
C GLU A 85 19.94 -12.14 -22.86
N LEU A 86 19.17 -12.04 -21.76
CA LEU A 86 19.38 -12.71 -20.48
C LEU A 86 20.62 -12.26 -19.69
N GLU A 87 21.36 -11.25 -20.16
CA GLU A 87 22.39 -10.58 -19.36
C GLU A 87 21.79 -9.49 -18.47
N GLN A 88 22.44 -9.24 -17.33
CA GLN A 88 22.01 -8.25 -16.36
C GLN A 88 23.10 -7.24 -15.99
N ASP A 89 22.67 -6.11 -15.44
CA ASP A 89 23.54 -5.12 -14.84
C ASP A 89 22.92 -4.50 -13.57
N ARG A 90 23.76 -4.20 -12.58
CA ARG A 90 23.36 -3.60 -11.30
C ARG A 90 23.95 -2.21 -11.15
N THR A 91 23.11 -1.24 -10.78
CA THR A 91 23.47 0.17 -10.67
C THR A 91 22.75 0.91 -9.55
N ASP A 92 23.25 2.10 -9.22
CA ASP A 92 22.55 3.04 -8.35
C ASP A 92 21.42 3.74 -9.13
N GLY A 93 20.21 3.74 -8.57
CA GLY A 93 19.03 4.35 -9.18
C GLY A 93 19.09 5.88 -9.27
N GLU A 94 20.00 6.55 -8.56
CA GLU A 94 20.28 7.98 -8.66
C GLU A 94 20.94 8.37 -10.00
N TRP A 95 21.65 7.42 -10.62
CA TRP A 95 22.41 7.69 -11.82
C TRP A 95 21.49 8.11 -12.97
N LYS A 96 21.97 9.08 -13.77
CA LYS A 96 21.24 9.52 -14.96
C LYS A 96 21.46 8.47 -16.05
N THR A 97 20.43 7.67 -16.26
CA THR A 97 20.51 6.46 -17.09
C THR A 97 19.72 6.62 -18.38
N LYS A 98 20.32 6.16 -19.48
CA LYS A 98 19.67 6.05 -20.79
C LYS A 98 19.85 4.64 -21.33
N ILE A 99 18.78 4.06 -21.86
CA ILE A 99 18.78 2.79 -22.56
C ILE A 99 18.65 3.08 -24.06
N TYR A 100 19.51 2.45 -24.85
CA TYR A 100 19.51 2.52 -26.30
C TYR A 100 19.14 1.16 -26.89
N GLY A 101 18.29 1.18 -27.91
CA GLY A 101 17.75 0.01 -28.58
C GLY A 101 16.29 -0.27 -28.22
N GLN A 102 15.58 -0.89 -29.17
CA GLN A 102 14.25 -1.45 -28.94
C GLN A 102 14.42 -2.78 -28.22
N THR A 103 14.02 -2.81 -26.96
CA THR A 103 14.31 -3.92 -26.05
C THR A 103 13.21 -4.08 -25.03
N THR A 104 13.07 -5.28 -24.50
CA THR A 104 12.27 -5.56 -23.31
C THR A 104 13.21 -5.94 -22.18
N VAL A 105 13.04 -5.31 -21.02
CA VAL A 105 13.87 -5.57 -19.84
C VAL A 105 13.02 -5.90 -18.62
N LEU A 106 13.56 -6.73 -17.74
CA LEU A 106 13.08 -6.91 -16.38
C LEU A 106 13.81 -5.91 -15.48
N ASP A 107 13.04 -5.10 -14.76
CA ASP A 107 13.51 -4.04 -13.87
C ASP A 107 13.20 -4.42 -12.43
N LEU A 108 14.25 -4.71 -11.66
CA LEU A 108 14.19 -4.89 -10.22
C LEU A 108 14.73 -3.64 -9.54
N LEU A 109 13.86 -2.95 -8.82
CA LEU A 109 14.23 -1.85 -7.95
C LEU A 109 14.23 -2.32 -6.50
N VAL A 110 15.29 -2.00 -5.76
CA VAL A 110 15.43 -2.35 -4.35
C VAL A 110 15.93 -1.15 -3.57
N ARG A 111 15.29 -0.82 -2.46
CA ARG A 111 15.61 0.35 -1.64
C ARG A 111 17.04 0.26 -1.11
N LYS A 112 17.74 1.40 -1.01
CA LYS A 112 19.08 1.47 -0.42
C LYS A 112 19.04 0.95 1.02
N GLY A 113 20.01 0.11 1.38
CA GLY A 113 20.03 -0.67 2.62
C GLY A 113 19.48 -2.10 2.47
N CYS A 114 18.74 -2.37 1.39
CA CYS A 114 18.32 -3.71 0.99
C CYS A 114 19.14 -4.19 -0.21
N GLU A 115 19.05 -5.49 -0.51
CA GLU A 115 19.80 -6.14 -1.58
C GLU A 115 18.88 -6.90 -2.53
N GLY A 116 19.28 -6.94 -3.80
CA GLY A 116 18.53 -7.59 -4.86
C GLY A 116 19.47 -8.13 -5.93
N TYR A 117 19.20 -9.35 -6.36
CA TYR A 117 19.97 -10.09 -7.34
C TYR A 117 19.01 -10.77 -8.31
N MET A 118 19.40 -10.89 -9.58
CA MET A 118 18.66 -11.71 -10.55
C MET A 118 19.58 -12.78 -11.12
N ASP A 119 19.01 -13.94 -11.40
CA ASP A 119 19.66 -15.00 -12.15
C ASP A 119 18.64 -15.68 -13.06
N VAL A 120 19.16 -16.45 -14.02
CA VAL A 120 18.34 -17.16 -15.01
C VAL A 120 18.42 -18.64 -14.69
N ILE A 121 17.25 -19.24 -14.52
CA ILE A 121 17.07 -20.67 -14.36
C ILE A 121 16.47 -21.17 -15.67
N SER A 122 17.13 -22.12 -16.31
CA SER A 122 16.62 -22.85 -17.47
C SER A 122 16.09 -24.19 -16.99
N PRO A 123 14.79 -24.32 -16.68
CA PRO A 123 14.28 -25.54 -16.06
C PRO A 123 14.41 -26.72 -17.02
N GLY A 124 14.83 -27.87 -16.50
CA GLY A 124 14.83 -29.13 -17.22
C GLY A 124 13.59 -29.99 -16.94
N GLU A 125 13.46 -31.12 -17.64
CA GLU A 125 12.37 -32.08 -17.43
C GLU A 125 12.37 -32.67 -16.01
N THR A 126 13.54 -32.79 -15.40
CA THR A 126 13.71 -33.26 -14.03
C THR A 126 13.78 -32.09 -13.05
N ALA A 127 13.12 -32.22 -11.91
CA ALA A 127 13.18 -31.22 -10.85
C ALA A 127 14.58 -31.16 -10.24
N GLU A 128 15.16 -29.95 -10.26
CA GLU A 128 16.43 -29.65 -9.62
C GLU A 128 16.20 -28.77 -8.40
N THR A 129 16.95 -29.01 -7.33
CA THR A 129 16.91 -28.19 -6.11
C THR A 129 17.78 -26.96 -6.27
N TYR A 130 17.21 -25.79 -5.97
CA TYR A 130 17.91 -24.52 -5.98
C TYR A 130 17.93 -23.93 -4.56
N PRO A 131 19.11 -23.76 -3.94
CA PRO A 131 19.21 -22.98 -2.71
C PRO A 131 19.09 -21.48 -3.01
N SER A 132 18.92 -20.68 -1.94
CA SER A 132 19.31 -19.27 -1.98
C SER A 132 20.78 -19.21 -2.39
N ALA A 133 21.09 -18.53 -3.49
CA ALA A 133 22.46 -18.45 -4.00
C ALA A 133 23.31 -17.41 -3.26
N GLU A 134 22.65 -16.53 -2.51
CA GLU A 134 23.27 -15.38 -1.86
C GLU A 134 23.15 -15.50 -0.33
N GLU A 135 24.24 -15.16 0.35
CA GLU A 135 24.27 -14.98 1.80
C GLU A 135 24.00 -13.50 2.13
N THR A 136 23.18 -13.24 3.15
CA THR A 136 22.88 -11.88 3.60
C THR A 136 22.81 -11.82 5.12
N SER A 137 23.06 -10.63 5.68
CA SER A 137 22.79 -10.33 7.09
C SER A 137 21.36 -9.80 7.33
N LEU A 138 20.60 -9.57 6.25
CA LEU A 138 19.24 -9.03 6.34
C LEU A 138 18.25 -10.12 6.78
N PRO A 139 17.28 -9.78 7.65
CA PRO A 139 16.45 -10.77 8.32
C PRO A 139 15.34 -11.35 7.44
N LEU A 140 14.89 -10.64 6.40
CA LEU A 140 13.83 -11.08 5.52
C LEU A 140 14.32 -11.33 4.11
N THR A 141 13.72 -12.33 3.48
CA THR A 141 14.03 -12.76 2.12
C THR A 141 12.75 -12.92 1.32
N THR A 142 12.83 -12.66 0.02
CA THR A 142 11.76 -12.95 -0.95
C THR A 142 12.38 -13.37 -2.27
N HIS A 143 11.81 -14.42 -2.85
CA HIS A 143 12.19 -14.96 -4.14
C HIS A 143 11.03 -14.72 -5.11
N ALA A 144 11.29 -14.01 -6.19
CA ALA A 144 10.33 -13.76 -7.25
C ALA A 144 10.76 -14.54 -8.51
N PHE A 145 9.86 -15.33 -9.06
CA PHE A 145 10.08 -16.13 -10.26
C PHE A 145 9.21 -15.58 -11.38
N TYR A 146 9.83 -14.98 -12.39
CA TYR A 146 9.17 -14.53 -13.60
C TYR A 146 9.44 -15.54 -14.72
N CYS A 147 8.40 -16.20 -15.22
CA CYS A 147 8.56 -17.13 -16.34
C CYS A 147 8.70 -16.32 -17.64
N HIS A 148 9.91 -16.23 -18.17
CA HIS A 148 10.17 -15.46 -19.38
C HIS A 148 9.72 -16.19 -20.65
N SER A 149 9.91 -17.51 -20.71
CA SER A 149 9.47 -18.38 -21.81
C SER A 149 9.13 -19.79 -21.32
N GLY A 150 8.23 -20.47 -22.02
CA GLY A 150 7.81 -21.83 -21.68
C GLY A 150 6.95 -21.88 -20.41
N TYR A 151 7.37 -22.71 -19.45
CA TYR A 151 6.71 -22.85 -18.15
C TYR A 151 7.69 -23.34 -17.08
N ALA A 152 7.39 -23.02 -15.82
CA ALA A 152 8.13 -23.50 -14.66
C ALA A 152 7.16 -24.07 -13.64
N VAL A 153 7.50 -25.22 -13.06
CA VAL A 153 6.82 -25.81 -11.90
C VAL A 153 7.75 -25.66 -10.72
N ILE A 154 7.34 -24.84 -9.76
CA ILE A 154 8.10 -24.50 -8.55
C ILE A 154 7.48 -25.27 -7.40
N SER A 155 8.29 -26.11 -6.75
CA SER A 155 7.87 -26.97 -5.65
C SER A 155 8.63 -26.60 -4.38
N PHE A 156 7.92 -26.44 -3.26
CA PHE A 156 8.51 -26.12 -1.95
C PHE A 156 7.68 -26.81 -0.87
N GLY A 157 8.36 -27.50 0.06
CA GLY A 157 7.67 -28.38 1.01
C GLY A 157 6.84 -29.45 0.28
N ASN A 158 5.53 -29.45 0.49
CA ASN A 158 4.58 -30.36 -0.17
C ASN A 158 3.78 -29.70 -1.30
N ASP A 159 3.98 -28.41 -1.52
CA ASP A 159 3.23 -27.62 -2.50
C ASP A 159 4.00 -27.55 -3.83
N SER A 160 3.26 -27.56 -4.94
CA SER A 160 3.81 -27.45 -6.28
C SER A 160 2.92 -26.59 -7.16
N HIS A 161 3.51 -25.58 -7.78
CA HIS A 161 2.78 -24.56 -8.52
C HIS A 161 3.42 -24.31 -9.88
N MET A 162 2.60 -24.32 -10.92
CA MET A 162 3.02 -24.00 -12.28
C MET A 162 2.81 -22.50 -12.56
N ILE A 163 3.83 -21.86 -13.12
CA ILE A 163 3.74 -20.56 -13.78
C ILE A 163 4.06 -20.73 -15.27
N LYS A 164 3.34 -19.99 -16.11
CA LYS A 164 3.55 -19.94 -17.56
C LYS A 164 4.21 -18.63 -17.96
N GLU A 165 4.69 -18.57 -19.20
CA GLU A 165 5.25 -17.36 -19.80
C GLU A 165 4.47 -16.10 -19.40
N GLY A 166 5.17 -15.11 -18.86
CA GLY A 166 4.69 -13.81 -18.38
C GLY A 166 3.90 -13.82 -17.07
N GLU A 167 3.76 -14.97 -16.40
CA GLU A 167 3.28 -15.06 -15.02
C GLU A 167 4.44 -14.96 -14.03
N THR A 168 4.13 -14.48 -12.83
CA THR A 168 5.12 -14.30 -11.75
C THR A 168 4.66 -15.02 -10.50
N MET A 169 5.56 -15.74 -9.84
CA MET A 169 5.34 -16.27 -8.49
C MET A 169 6.25 -15.54 -7.50
N ILE A 170 5.66 -15.05 -6.41
CA ILE A 170 6.38 -14.51 -5.26
C ILE A 170 6.36 -15.54 -4.14
N LEU A 171 7.52 -15.86 -3.59
CA LEU A 171 7.71 -16.78 -2.48
C LEU A 171 8.47 -16.06 -1.36
N SER A 172 7.86 -15.95 -0.19
CA SER A 172 8.46 -15.34 1.00
C SER A 172 8.57 -16.39 2.11
N PRO A 173 9.79 -16.82 2.47
CA PRO A 173 10.01 -17.67 3.64
C PRO A 173 9.51 -16.99 4.92
N GLU A 174 9.05 -17.81 5.87
CA GLU A 174 8.69 -17.30 7.20
C GLU A 174 9.94 -17.32 8.09
N ASN A 175 10.10 -16.33 8.97
CA ASN A 175 11.16 -16.26 9.99
C ASN A 175 12.62 -16.28 9.48
N GLY A 176 12.89 -15.78 8.27
CA GLY A 176 14.26 -15.66 7.76
C GLY A 176 14.93 -17.00 7.44
N GLU A 177 14.16 -18.09 7.35
CA GLU A 177 14.67 -19.37 6.87
C GLU A 177 15.12 -19.26 5.41
N ALA A 178 16.20 -19.97 5.06
CA ALA A 178 16.65 -20.04 3.67
C ALA A 178 15.56 -20.70 2.81
N ALA A 179 15.19 -20.07 1.71
CA ALA A 179 14.25 -20.65 0.76
C ALA A 179 14.91 -21.83 0.05
N GLU A 180 14.37 -23.03 0.23
CA GLU A 180 14.71 -24.21 -0.58
C GLU A 180 13.48 -24.60 -1.41
N TYR A 181 13.66 -24.64 -2.72
CA TYR A 181 12.63 -25.01 -3.68
C TYR A 181 13.24 -25.79 -4.83
N GLN A 182 12.41 -26.61 -5.47
CA GLN A 182 12.74 -27.35 -6.66
C GLN A 182 12.05 -26.75 -7.87
N ILE A 183 12.73 -26.72 -9.01
CA ILE A 183 12.18 -26.18 -10.25
C ILE A 183 12.36 -27.21 -11.36
N MET A 184 11.29 -27.47 -12.11
CA MET A 184 11.30 -28.21 -13.37
C MET A 184 10.48 -27.47 -14.42
N GLY A 185 10.64 -27.80 -15.70
CA GLY A 185 9.86 -27.20 -16.77
C GLY A 185 10.61 -27.12 -18.08
N GLU A 186 10.33 -26.06 -18.84
CA GLU A 186 10.94 -25.79 -20.13
C GLU A 186 11.05 -24.27 -20.35
N GLY A 187 12.10 -23.83 -21.03
CA GLY A 187 12.32 -22.43 -21.37
C GLY A 187 13.23 -21.72 -20.38
N ALA A 188 12.92 -20.46 -20.08
CA ALA A 188 13.71 -19.62 -19.19
C ALA A 188 12.83 -18.96 -18.12
N THR A 189 13.26 -19.06 -16.87
CA THR A 189 12.65 -18.41 -15.71
C THR A 189 13.68 -17.53 -15.05
N VAL A 190 13.36 -16.24 -14.90
CA VAL A 190 14.21 -15.31 -14.18
C VAL A 190 13.84 -15.36 -12.71
N ARG A 191 14.81 -15.64 -11.85
CA ARG A 191 14.65 -15.59 -10.40
C ARG A 191 15.28 -14.32 -9.87
N ALA A 192 14.50 -13.51 -9.17
CA ALA A 192 14.97 -12.39 -8.38
C ALA A 192 15.02 -12.79 -6.90
N GLN A 193 16.18 -12.65 -6.27
CA GLN A 193 16.41 -12.89 -4.86
C GLN A 193 16.55 -11.53 -4.18
N ILE A 194 15.69 -11.25 -3.20
CA ILE A 194 15.55 -9.94 -2.59
C ILE A 194 15.66 -10.08 -1.08
N PHE A 195 16.57 -9.32 -0.48
CA PHE A 195 16.91 -9.36 0.94
C PHE A 195 16.66 -7.99 1.55
N TYR A 196 15.94 -7.93 2.66
CA TYR A 196 15.50 -6.66 3.25
C TYR A 196 15.22 -6.80 4.75
N ASP A 197 15.04 -5.67 5.42
CA ASP A 197 14.52 -5.59 6.79
C ASP A 197 13.05 -5.14 6.78
N GLU A 198 12.33 -5.41 7.87
CA GLU A 198 10.97 -4.87 8.01
C GLU A 198 11.04 -3.34 8.15
N MET A 199 10.80 -2.63 7.04
CA MET A 199 10.62 -1.18 7.03
C MET A 199 9.17 -0.75 7.36
N GLU A 200 8.46 -1.56 8.15
CA GLU A 200 7.09 -1.26 8.59
C GLU A 200 7.07 0.03 9.42
N GLY A 201 6.14 0.92 9.11
CA GLY A 201 6.08 2.26 9.72
C GLY A 201 7.06 3.28 9.12
N VAL A 202 8.08 2.87 8.36
CA VAL A 202 8.94 3.81 7.62
C VAL A 202 8.36 4.12 6.24
N LEU A 203 7.89 3.10 5.52
CA LEU A 203 7.43 3.23 4.13
C LEU A 203 5.90 3.17 3.97
N GLY A 204 5.22 2.56 4.92
CA GLY A 204 3.78 2.35 4.91
C GLY A 204 3.18 2.35 6.31
N PRO A 205 1.84 2.30 6.42
CA PRO A 205 1.16 2.18 7.71
C PRO A 205 1.57 0.88 8.40
N GLN A 206 1.68 0.92 9.74
CA GLN A 206 1.86 -0.30 10.51
C GLN A 206 0.62 -1.19 10.38
N ILE A 207 0.82 -2.46 10.04
CA ILE A 207 -0.27 -3.42 9.92
C ILE A 207 -0.69 -3.84 11.32
N ILE A 208 -1.91 -3.48 11.71
CA ILE A 208 -2.49 -3.88 12.99
C ILE A 208 -3.31 -5.15 12.74
N PRO A 209 -2.97 -6.30 13.37
CA PRO A 209 -3.72 -7.54 13.18
C PRO A 209 -5.14 -7.39 13.70
N GLU A 210 -6.11 -7.93 12.96
CA GLU A 210 -7.51 -7.90 13.37
C GLU A 210 -7.73 -8.81 14.59
N GLU A 211 -8.27 -8.23 15.66
CA GLU A 211 -8.65 -8.93 16.88
C GLU A 211 -10.17 -8.89 17.08
N LYS A 212 -10.70 -9.86 17.83
CA LYS A 212 -12.13 -9.87 18.20
C LYS A 212 -12.45 -8.64 19.05
N ALA A 213 -13.64 -8.07 18.84
CA ALA A 213 -14.10 -6.91 19.58
C ALA A 213 -14.14 -7.19 21.09
N THR A 214 -13.58 -6.26 21.86
CA THR A 214 -13.51 -6.31 23.32
C THR A 214 -14.36 -5.21 23.96
N LEU A 215 -14.57 -5.29 25.28
CA LEU A 215 -15.20 -4.20 26.04
C LEU A 215 -14.36 -2.92 26.03
N ASP A 216 -13.04 -3.01 25.83
CA ASP A 216 -12.19 -1.82 25.70
C ASP A 216 -12.48 -1.09 24.38
N ASP A 217 -12.70 -1.84 23.30
CA ASP A 217 -13.10 -1.27 22.00
C ASP A 217 -14.43 -0.52 22.10
N PHE A 218 -15.39 -1.07 22.84
CA PHE A 218 -16.66 -0.37 23.10
C PHE A 218 -16.44 0.95 23.84
N LYS A 219 -15.58 0.98 24.87
CA LYS A 219 -15.22 2.22 25.57
C LYS A 219 -14.57 3.25 24.64
N GLN A 220 -13.68 2.81 23.74
CA GLN A 220 -13.10 3.71 22.74
C GLN A 220 -14.16 4.20 21.76
N CYS A 221 -15.14 3.38 21.38
CA CYS A 221 -16.26 3.79 20.53
C CYS A 221 -17.17 4.83 21.22
N VAL A 222 -17.42 4.68 22.53
CA VAL A 222 -18.13 5.70 23.33
C VAL A 222 -17.37 7.03 23.29
N PHE A 223 -16.04 6.98 23.44
CA PHE A 223 -15.21 8.18 23.28
C PHE A 223 -15.35 8.76 21.88
N LEU A 224 -15.13 7.97 20.83
CA LEU A 224 -15.16 8.40 19.43
C LEU A 224 -16.50 9.02 19.03
N ALA A 225 -17.62 8.39 19.37
CA ALA A 225 -18.96 8.89 19.04
C ALA A 225 -19.22 10.28 19.64
N ASN A 226 -18.66 10.56 20.82
CA ASN A 226 -18.86 11.80 21.54
C ASN A 226 -17.79 12.88 21.28
N VAL A 227 -16.83 12.64 20.37
CA VAL A 227 -15.79 13.64 20.02
C VAL A 227 -15.79 14.11 18.56
N GLN A 228 -16.72 13.63 17.72
CA GLN A 228 -16.76 14.01 16.30
C GLN A 228 -17.30 15.43 16.02
N PHE A 229 -17.58 16.24 17.04
CA PHE A 229 -18.05 17.61 16.83
C PHE A 229 -16.90 18.61 16.76
N ARG A 230 -17.11 19.70 16.01
CA ARG A 230 -16.07 20.68 15.64
C ARG A 230 -15.33 21.34 16.83
N PHE A 231 -15.94 21.39 18.00
CA PHE A 231 -15.35 22.01 19.20
C PHE A 231 -14.72 21.01 20.18
N ALA A 232 -14.75 19.70 19.87
CA ALA A 232 -14.30 18.66 20.80
C ALA A 232 -12.83 18.84 21.22
N GLY A 233 -11.96 19.27 20.30
CA GLY A 233 -10.54 19.50 20.58
C GLY A 233 -10.28 20.66 21.56
N LEU A 234 -11.23 21.58 21.76
CA LEU A 234 -11.12 22.62 22.79
C LEU A 234 -11.37 22.04 24.19
N ILE A 235 -12.34 21.13 24.29
CA ILE A 235 -12.80 20.53 25.55
C ILE A 235 -11.89 19.37 25.97
N VAL A 236 -11.50 18.50 25.02
CA VAL A 236 -10.78 17.26 25.28
C VAL A 236 -9.31 17.43 24.90
N LYS A 237 -8.44 17.66 25.89
CA LYS A 237 -6.99 17.80 25.68
C LYS A 237 -6.36 16.60 24.97
N LYS A 238 -6.86 15.38 25.25
CA LYS A 238 -6.39 14.12 24.65
C LYS A 238 -6.45 14.14 23.11
N LEU A 239 -7.43 14.81 22.50
CA LEU A 239 -7.56 14.89 21.05
C LEU A 239 -6.45 15.72 20.38
N ARG A 240 -5.78 16.61 21.12
CA ARG A 240 -4.68 17.41 20.57
C ARG A 240 -3.38 16.62 20.45
N THR A 241 -3.23 15.60 21.30
CA THR A 241 -2.03 14.77 21.42
C THR A 241 -2.22 13.38 20.83
N THR A 242 -3.43 13.03 20.37
CA THR A 242 -3.73 11.74 19.74
C THR A 242 -4.01 11.96 18.26
N TRP A 243 -3.32 11.19 17.42
CA TRP A 243 -3.59 11.07 16.00
C TRP A 243 -4.40 9.80 15.72
N PHE A 244 -5.34 9.90 14.80
CA PHE A 244 -6.09 8.75 14.30
C PHE A 244 -5.49 8.34 12.97
N ASP A 245 -5.16 7.06 12.85
CA ASP A 245 -4.57 6.58 11.62
C ASP A 245 -5.53 6.64 10.42
N GLU A 246 -5.03 6.27 9.24
CA GLU A 246 -5.80 6.34 8.01
C GLU A 246 -7.02 5.39 8.01
N ALA A 247 -6.87 4.20 8.60
CA ALA A 247 -7.93 3.20 8.66
C ALA A 247 -9.10 3.67 9.54
N LEU A 248 -8.81 4.13 10.76
CA LEU A 248 -9.80 4.66 11.68
C LEU A 248 -10.41 5.95 11.14
N SER A 249 -9.60 6.89 10.65
CA SER A 249 -10.09 8.14 10.05
C SER A 249 -10.99 7.87 8.83
N GLY A 250 -10.64 6.88 8.01
CA GLY A 250 -11.44 6.44 6.87
C GLY A 250 -12.78 5.83 7.29
N ALA A 251 -12.80 5.01 8.33
CA ALA A 251 -14.02 4.44 8.90
C ALA A 251 -14.95 5.52 9.47
N ILE A 252 -14.41 6.47 10.24
CA ILE A 252 -15.15 7.62 10.78
C ILE A 252 -15.78 8.43 9.63
N ARG A 253 -15.00 8.75 8.59
CA ARG A 253 -15.50 9.49 7.43
C ARG A 253 -16.65 8.76 6.71
N LYS A 254 -16.63 7.42 6.66
CA LYS A 254 -17.74 6.63 6.09
C LYS A 254 -19.03 6.78 6.93
N ILE A 255 -18.91 6.78 8.26
CA ILE A 255 -20.03 6.99 9.19
C ILE A 255 -20.64 8.38 8.98
N GLU A 256 -19.79 9.42 8.97
CA GLU A 256 -20.20 10.81 8.83
C GLU A 256 -20.83 11.10 7.47
N LYS A 257 -20.21 10.63 6.38
CA LYS A 257 -20.72 10.85 5.01
C LYS A 257 -22.12 10.25 4.81
N ARG A 258 -22.43 9.15 5.51
CA ARG A 258 -23.73 8.48 5.45
C ARG A 258 -24.71 8.95 6.54
N TYR A 259 -24.28 9.88 7.40
CA TYR A 259 -25.08 10.39 8.52
C TYR A 259 -25.67 9.28 9.42
N LEU A 260 -24.98 8.13 9.57
CA LEU A 260 -25.56 6.94 10.20
C LEU A 260 -26.01 7.20 11.64
N THR A 261 -25.17 7.87 12.43
CA THR A 261 -25.45 8.23 13.83
C THR A 261 -26.60 9.23 13.93
N PHE A 262 -26.63 10.24 13.04
CA PHE A 262 -27.70 11.23 13.00
C PHE A 262 -29.05 10.63 12.61
N ILE A 263 -29.06 9.71 11.62
CA ILE A 263 -30.27 9.01 11.21
C ILE A 263 -30.80 8.14 12.36
N ALA A 264 -29.92 7.36 13.01
CA ALA A 264 -30.31 6.53 14.16
C ALA A 264 -30.87 7.38 15.32
N PHE A 265 -30.21 8.50 15.61
CA PHE A 265 -30.65 9.46 16.61
C PHE A 265 -32.07 9.99 16.31
N LEU A 266 -32.32 10.43 15.07
CA LEU A 266 -33.63 10.95 14.66
C LEU A 266 -34.73 9.88 14.71
N LEU A 267 -34.44 8.66 14.26
CA LEU A 267 -35.40 7.56 14.28
C LEU A 267 -35.83 7.23 15.70
N GLY A 268 -34.89 7.10 16.64
CA GLY A 268 -35.25 6.81 18.01
C GLY A 268 -35.88 7.99 18.73
N LEU A 269 -35.48 9.24 18.43
CA LEU A 269 -36.16 10.42 18.96
C LEU A 269 -37.61 10.47 18.49
N GLY A 270 -37.86 10.18 17.21
CA GLY A 270 -39.21 10.08 16.65
C GLY A 270 -40.04 9.00 17.34
N ALA A 271 -39.45 7.84 17.62
CA ALA A 271 -40.11 6.75 18.35
C ALA A 271 -40.47 7.15 19.80
N VAL A 272 -39.55 7.80 20.52
CA VAL A 272 -39.79 8.29 21.88
C VAL A 272 -40.89 9.36 21.89
N CYS A 273 -40.88 10.29 20.95
CA CYS A 273 -41.94 11.29 20.80
C CYS A 273 -43.31 10.65 20.51
N ALA A 274 -43.37 9.67 19.61
CA ALA A 274 -44.60 8.95 19.29
C ALA A 274 -45.15 8.18 20.51
N LEU A 275 -44.27 7.55 21.30
CA LEU A 275 -44.65 6.87 22.55
C LEU A 275 -45.20 7.87 23.59
N CYS A 276 -44.54 9.01 23.78
CA CYS A 276 -45.01 10.03 24.72
C CYS A 276 -46.40 10.57 24.34
N LEU A 277 -46.65 10.77 23.04
CA LEU A 277 -47.96 11.20 22.52
C LEU A 277 -49.03 10.13 22.72
N ASN A 278 -48.74 8.87 22.40
CA ASN A 278 -49.70 7.77 22.50
C ASN A 278 -50.06 7.43 23.96
N MET A 279 -49.11 7.56 24.89
CA MET A 279 -49.34 7.24 26.31
C MET A 279 -49.84 8.45 27.12
N GLY A 280 -49.98 9.63 26.51
CA GLY A 280 -50.49 10.83 27.17
C GLY A 280 -49.60 11.33 28.30
N PHE A 281 -48.27 11.23 28.14
CA PHE A 281 -47.32 11.63 29.18
C PHE A 281 -47.43 13.12 29.51
N SER A 282 -47.22 13.46 30.79
CA SER A 282 -47.10 14.86 31.20
C SER A 282 -45.88 15.51 30.54
N THR A 283 -45.87 16.85 30.48
CA THR A 283 -44.77 17.62 29.89
C THR A 283 -43.42 17.28 30.53
N GLY A 284 -43.38 17.15 31.86
CA GLY A 284 -42.17 16.76 32.59
C GLY A 284 -41.66 15.36 32.24
N LEU A 285 -42.57 14.39 32.12
CA LEU A 285 -42.20 13.00 31.79
C LEU A 285 -41.73 12.87 30.34
N SER A 286 -42.32 13.65 29.43
CA SER A 286 -41.90 13.71 28.02
C SER A 286 -40.48 14.29 27.87
N LEU A 287 -40.16 15.38 28.61
CA LEU A 287 -38.81 15.94 28.62
C LEU A 287 -37.78 14.95 29.20
N ALA A 288 -38.14 14.23 30.26
CA ALA A 288 -37.28 13.20 30.85
C ALA A 288 -37.02 12.05 29.86
N ALA A 289 -38.04 11.62 29.11
CA ALA A 289 -37.89 10.58 28.09
C ALA A 289 -36.97 11.01 26.94
N ILE A 290 -37.10 12.26 26.46
CA ILE A 290 -36.22 12.83 25.44
C ILE A 290 -34.77 12.91 25.94
N ALA A 291 -34.55 13.41 27.16
CA ALA A 291 -33.22 13.45 27.76
C ALA A 291 -32.63 12.04 27.93
N GLY A 292 -33.47 11.07 28.34
CA GLY A 292 -33.09 9.66 28.44
C GLY A 292 -32.66 9.08 27.09
N TRP A 293 -33.38 9.40 26.01
CA TRP A 293 -32.99 9.00 24.65
C TRP A 293 -31.65 9.59 24.23
N ILE A 294 -31.42 10.88 24.47
CA ILE A 294 -30.14 11.53 24.13
C ILE A 294 -28.96 10.84 24.84
N ILE A 295 -29.13 10.53 26.13
CA ILE A 295 -28.11 9.82 26.91
C ILE A 295 -27.91 8.39 26.37
N PHE A 296 -29.00 7.68 26.09
CA PHE A 296 -28.95 6.32 25.57
C PHE A 296 -28.30 6.25 24.18
N ASP A 297 -28.62 7.20 23.29
CA ASP A 297 -28.00 7.28 21.97
C ASP A 297 -26.49 7.52 22.08
N SER A 298 -26.09 8.50 22.91
CA SER A 298 -24.70 8.88 23.14
C SER A 298 -23.86 7.76 23.77
N LEU A 299 -24.45 6.93 24.63
CA LEU A 299 -23.73 5.87 25.36
C LEU A 299 -23.85 4.48 24.74
N VAL A 300 -24.87 4.22 23.91
CA VAL A 300 -25.17 2.88 23.40
C VAL A 300 -25.34 2.87 21.89
N VAL A 301 -26.32 3.59 21.35
CA VAL A 301 -26.70 3.47 19.92
C VAL A 301 -25.57 3.94 19.01
N SER A 302 -25.12 5.18 19.17
CA SER A 302 -24.02 5.74 18.40
C SER A 302 -22.74 4.92 18.57
N PRO A 303 -22.29 4.58 19.80
CA PRO A 303 -21.13 3.71 20.00
C PRO A 303 -21.22 2.33 19.34
N LEU A 304 -22.39 1.70 19.29
CA LEU A 304 -22.59 0.42 18.59
C LEU A 304 -22.43 0.56 17.07
N ILE A 305 -22.87 1.68 16.49
CA ILE A 305 -22.64 1.98 15.06
C ILE A 305 -21.15 2.12 14.79
N TYR A 306 -20.42 2.83 15.66
CA TYR A 306 -18.95 2.91 15.55
C TYR A 306 -18.34 1.51 15.66
N LEU A 307 -18.68 0.73 16.69
CA LEU A 307 -18.13 -0.61 16.92
C LEU A 307 -18.34 -1.55 15.71
N ALA A 308 -19.45 -1.41 14.99
CA ALA A 308 -19.71 -2.20 13.79
C ALA A 308 -18.74 -1.87 12.64
N ILE A 309 -18.30 -0.61 12.50
CA ILE A 309 -17.62 -0.11 11.29
C ILE A 309 -16.13 0.15 11.50
N VAL A 310 -15.71 0.58 12.70
CA VAL A 310 -14.30 0.90 12.97
C VAL A 310 -13.42 -0.37 12.99
N PRO A 311 -12.13 -0.26 12.63
CA PRO A 311 -11.19 -1.36 12.74
C PRO A 311 -10.92 -1.71 14.22
N LYS A 312 -10.62 -2.99 14.49
CA LYS A 312 -10.34 -3.50 15.84
C LYS A 312 -8.93 -4.10 15.86
N PRO A 313 -8.15 -3.89 16.94
CA PRO A 313 -8.49 -3.17 18.17
C PRO A 313 -8.41 -1.64 18.02
N VAL A 314 -9.48 -0.93 18.40
CA VAL A 314 -9.66 0.53 18.16
C VAL A 314 -8.54 1.35 18.77
N ARG A 315 -8.07 0.95 19.95
CA ARG A 315 -7.02 1.65 20.69
C ARG A 315 -5.69 1.72 19.93
N ARG A 316 -5.32 0.69 19.16
CA ARG A 316 -4.06 0.68 18.41
C ARG A 316 -4.06 1.65 17.23
N HIS A 317 -5.25 2.01 16.75
CA HIS A 317 -5.44 3.04 15.71
C HIS A 317 -5.45 4.47 16.27
N MET A 318 -5.37 4.65 17.60
CA MET A 318 -5.30 5.93 18.30
C MET A 318 -3.91 6.12 18.89
N LYS A 319 -3.00 6.73 18.13
CA LYS A 319 -1.59 6.84 18.49
C LYS A 319 -1.26 8.20 19.09
N PRO A 320 -0.43 8.27 20.15
CA PRO A 320 0.07 9.54 20.62
C PRO A 320 1.04 10.12 19.58
N VAL A 321 1.02 11.44 19.44
CA VAL A 321 1.68 12.17 18.35
C VAL A 321 3.20 12.03 18.36
N ASP A 322 3.77 11.86 19.54
CA ASP A 322 5.19 11.69 19.83
C ASP A 322 5.72 10.29 19.50
N GLU A 323 4.86 9.29 19.40
CA GLU A 323 5.23 7.90 19.06
C GLU A 323 4.92 7.54 17.60
N LEU A 324 4.62 8.53 16.75
CA LEU A 324 4.32 8.29 15.34
C LEU A 324 5.57 7.87 14.57
N THR A 325 5.39 6.87 13.70
CA THR A 325 6.45 6.41 12.80
C THR A 325 6.77 7.46 11.73
N PRO A 326 7.92 7.39 11.04
CA PRO A 326 8.26 8.34 9.98
C PRO A 326 7.18 8.46 8.88
N TYR A 327 6.57 7.33 8.48
CA TYR A 327 5.44 7.32 7.54
C TYR A 327 4.24 8.11 8.10
N GLU A 328 3.85 7.81 9.34
CA GLU A 328 2.67 8.41 9.98
C GLU A 328 2.83 9.92 10.20
N GLN A 329 4.05 10.36 10.55
CA GLN A 329 4.39 11.78 10.64
C GLN A 329 4.21 12.48 9.27
N LYS A 330 4.65 11.85 8.19
CA LYS A 330 4.47 12.35 6.81
C LYS A 330 2.98 12.43 6.43
N VAL A 331 2.20 11.40 6.73
CA VAL A 331 0.75 11.40 6.46
C VAL A 331 0.05 12.49 7.26
N ARG A 332 0.34 12.60 8.56
CA ARG A 332 -0.24 13.59 9.45
C ARG A 332 0.09 15.02 9.02
N SER A 333 1.35 15.29 8.66
CA SER A 333 1.74 16.61 8.12
C SER A 333 0.99 16.93 6.82
N GLY A 334 0.80 15.94 5.94
CA GLY A 334 -0.04 16.05 4.75
C GLY A 334 -1.51 16.37 5.08
N GLN A 335 -2.09 15.72 6.10
CA GLN A 335 -3.47 15.98 6.55
C GLN A 335 -3.64 17.39 7.13
N ILE A 336 -2.67 17.86 7.94
CA ILE A 336 -2.67 19.22 8.51
C ILE A 336 -2.57 20.28 7.39
N ASN A 337 -1.70 20.03 6.41
CA ASN A 337 -1.48 20.95 5.29
C ASN A 337 -2.66 20.97 4.29
N LYS A 338 -3.44 19.88 4.19
CA LYS A 338 -4.71 19.81 3.44
C LYS A 338 -5.87 20.55 4.12
N ASN A 339 -5.58 21.64 4.85
CA ASN A 339 -6.59 22.49 5.44
C ASN A 339 -7.52 22.99 4.31
N GLU A 340 -8.78 22.54 4.30
CA GLU A 340 -9.78 22.79 3.25
C GLU A 340 -9.92 24.26 2.86
N ARG A 341 -9.52 25.18 3.75
CA ARG A 341 -9.47 26.62 3.49
C ARG A 341 -8.50 26.99 2.37
N VAL A 342 -7.30 26.40 2.33
CA VAL A 342 -6.30 26.67 1.27
C VAL A 342 -6.74 26.04 -0.04
N GLU A 343 -7.34 24.85 0.00
CA GLU A 343 -7.83 24.18 -1.21
C GLU A 343 -9.08 24.87 -1.78
N ASN A 344 -9.98 25.38 -0.93
CA ASN A 344 -11.12 26.19 -1.35
C ASN A 344 -10.69 27.57 -1.88
N ILE A 345 -9.63 28.16 -1.32
CA ILE A 345 -9.01 29.37 -1.85
C ILE A 345 -8.37 29.06 -3.21
N MET A 346 -7.58 27.99 -3.33
CA MET A 346 -6.94 27.57 -4.59
C MET A 346 -7.96 27.18 -5.67
N LYS A 347 -9.07 26.53 -5.30
CA LYS A 347 -10.20 26.30 -6.21
C LYS A 347 -10.79 27.62 -6.67
N LYS A 348 -11.08 28.56 -5.76
CA LYS A 348 -11.56 29.91 -6.13
C LYS A 348 -10.60 30.63 -7.09
N TYR A 349 -9.28 30.57 -6.86
CA TYR A 349 -8.28 31.16 -7.75
C TYR A 349 -8.21 30.46 -9.13
N LYS A 350 -8.36 29.12 -9.17
CA LYS A 350 -8.47 28.37 -10.43
C LYS A 350 -9.74 28.69 -11.21
N THR A 351 -10.86 28.94 -10.55
CA THR A 351 -12.12 29.32 -11.22
C THR A 351 -12.14 30.79 -11.62
N SER A 352 -11.51 31.70 -10.85
CA SER A 352 -11.41 33.13 -11.18
C SER A 352 -10.42 33.41 -12.31
N GLY A 353 -9.38 32.58 -12.48
CA GLY A 353 -8.44 32.70 -13.60
C GLY A 353 -9.00 32.25 -14.96
N ARG A 354 -10.18 31.60 -14.98
CA ARG A 354 -10.85 31.15 -16.22
C ARG A 354 -11.92 32.10 -16.73
N THR A 355 -12.31 33.10 -15.93
CA THR A 355 -13.37 34.08 -16.26
C THR A 355 -12.82 35.44 -16.70
N GLY A 356 -11.50 35.60 -16.84
CA GLY A 356 -10.84 36.87 -17.19
C GLY A 356 -9.99 36.85 -18.47
N ARG A 357 -10.23 35.91 -19.39
CA ARG A 357 -9.58 35.86 -20.71
C ARG A 357 -10.59 35.54 -21.81
N GLU A 358 -11.65 36.34 -21.89
CA GLU A 358 -12.53 36.38 -23.08
C GLU A 358 -12.95 37.81 -23.48
N GLU A 359 -12.33 38.85 -22.92
CA GLU A 359 -12.50 40.22 -23.40
C GLU A 359 -11.14 40.93 -23.45
N GLU A 360 -10.42 40.73 -24.57
CA GLU A 360 -9.67 41.76 -25.31
C GLU A 360 -9.13 41.18 -26.63
#